data_AF-A0A8G2C9C0-F1
#
_entry.id   AF-A0A8G2C9C0-F1
#
_cell.length_a   1.000
_cell.length_b   1.000
_cell.length_c   1.000
_cell.angle_alpha   90.00
_cell.angle_beta   90.00
_cell.angle_gamma   90.00
#
_symmetry.space_group_name_H-M   'P 1'
#
loop_
_entity.id
_entity.type
_entity.pdbx_description
1 polymer ?
#
loop_
_entity_poly.entity_id
_entity_poly.type
_entity_poly.pdbx_seq_one_letter_code
_entity_poly.pdbx_strand_id
1 'polypeptide(L)'
;MSKKRLGFARIEFIACKQEIENLLTAGYTIIGVHEELTKQNKITMGYARFTQLLRNGVKRSKSTPPKEKEISTEKIVTKQHPQEVQKQQAKVLGVAETNSFKKSSSEKKDLI
;
A
#
# COMPACT_ATOMS: atom_id res chain seq x y z
N MET A 1 19.49 -23.69 -2.48
CA MET A 1 18.81 -22.49 -1.97
C MET A 1 19.24 -21.26 -2.76
N SER A 2 18.35 -20.63 -3.53
CA SER A 2 18.67 -19.37 -4.19
C SER A 2 18.65 -18.22 -3.17
N LYS A 3 19.66 -17.34 -3.21
CA LYS A 3 19.69 -16.13 -2.39
C LYS A 3 18.71 -15.11 -2.98
N LYS A 4 17.42 -15.20 -2.61
CA LYS A 4 16.44 -14.13 -2.91
C LYS A 4 17.05 -12.77 -2.53
N ARG A 5 17.01 -11.80 -3.44
CA ARG A 5 17.68 -10.49 -3.24
C ARG A 5 17.17 -9.85 -1.94
N LEU A 6 18.06 -9.38 -1.06
CA LEU A 6 17.70 -8.86 0.27
C LEU A 6 16.65 -7.71 0.24
N GLY A 7 16.50 -7.04 -0.89
CA GLY A 7 15.49 -6.01 -1.11
C GLY A 7 14.04 -6.52 -1.01
N PHE A 8 13.74 -7.75 -1.45
CA PHE A 8 12.35 -8.24 -1.47
C PHE A 8 11.76 -8.38 -0.06
N ALA A 9 12.48 -9.00 0.88
CA ALA A 9 12.04 -9.09 2.28
C ALA A 9 11.81 -7.70 2.92
N ARG A 10 12.56 -6.68 2.49
CA ARG A 10 12.38 -5.30 2.97
C ARG A 10 11.07 -4.68 2.42
N ILE A 11 10.72 -4.99 1.16
CA ILE A 11 9.48 -4.53 0.51
C ILE A 11 8.26 -5.25 1.11
N GLU A 12 8.31 -6.57 1.21
CA GLU A 12 7.28 -7.41 1.85
C GLU A 12 6.95 -6.91 3.27
N PHE A 13 7.97 -6.61 4.08
CA PHE A 13 7.78 -6.10 5.45
C PHE A 13 7.12 -4.72 5.48
N ILE A 14 7.46 -3.81 4.55
CA ILE A 14 6.81 -2.49 4.44
C ILE A 14 5.34 -2.67 4.05
N ALA A 15 5.06 -3.51 3.05
CA ALA A 15 3.71 -3.76 2.57
C ALA A 15 2.78 -4.33 3.67
N CYS A 16 3.32 -5.22 4.52
CA CYS A 16 2.57 -5.84 5.60
C CYS A 16 2.62 -5.05 6.94
N LYS A 17 3.28 -3.88 7.00
CA LYS A 17 3.58 -3.19 8.28
C LYS A 17 2.33 -2.95 9.14
N GLN A 18 1.25 -2.46 8.53
CA GLN A 18 0.00 -2.21 9.25
C GLN A 18 -0.65 -3.51 9.76
N GLU A 19 -0.59 -4.58 8.96
CA GLU A 19 -1.15 -5.89 9.32
C GLU A 19 -0.37 -6.56 10.45
N ILE A 20 0.97 -6.42 10.44
CA ILE A 20 1.87 -6.80 11.54
C ILE A 20 1.50 -6.05 12.82
N GLU A 21 1.34 -4.72 12.74
CA GLU A 21 1.00 -3.87 13.89
C GLU A 21 -0.40 -4.21 14.46
N ASN A 22 -1.38 -4.47 13.59
CA ASN A 22 -2.71 -4.91 13.99
C ASN A 22 -2.67 -6.28 14.71
N LEU A 23 -1.95 -7.27 14.19
CA LEU A 23 -1.85 -8.60 14.80
C LEU A 23 -1.10 -8.56 16.14
N LEU A 24 -0.01 -7.78 16.25
CA LEU A 24 0.69 -7.57 17.51
C LEU A 24 -0.21 -6.89 18.56
N THR A 25 -1.01 -5.90 18.14
CA THR A 25 -2.00 -5.22 19.00
C THR A 25 -3.12 -6.17 19.44
N ALA A 26 -3.51 -7.12 18.59
CA ALA A 26 -4.45 -8.20 18.91
C ALA A 26 -3.84 -9.31 19.81
N GLY A 27 -2.59 -9.17 20.27
CA GLY A 27 -1.95 -10.09 21.21
C GLY A 27 -1.24 -11.28 20.59
N TYR A 28 -1.07 -11.32 19.26
CA TYR A 28 -0.31 -12.40 18.61
C TYR A 28 1.18 -12.33 19.00
N THR A 29 1.78 -13.50 19.24
CA THR A 29 3.24 -13.59 19.42
C THR A 29 3.95 -13.29 18.09
N ILE A 30 5.21 -12.84 18.15
CA ILE A 30 6.02 -12.54 16.95
C ILE A 30 6.15 -13.76 16.02
N ILE A 31 6.13 -14.98 16.58
CA ILE A 31 6.09 -16.25 15.83
C ILE A 31 4.74 -16.39 15.12
N GLY A 32 3.62 -16.27 15.85
CA GLY A 32 2.28 -16.38 15.27
C GLY A 32 1.99 -15.35 14.17
N VAL A 33 2.50 -14.12 14.29
CA VAL A 33 2.42 -13.11 13.22
C VAL A 33 3.19 -13.54 11.98
N HIS A 34 4.40 -14.10 12.14
CA HIS A 34 5.19 -14.60 11.01
C HIS A 34 4.54 -15.80 10.33
N GLU A 35 4.02 -16.74 11.10
CA GLU A 35 3.34 -17.94 10.61
C GLU A 35 2.06 -17.59 9.84
N GLU A 36 1.21 -16.72 10.40
CA GLU A 36 -0.06 -16.34 9.76
C GLU A 36 0.18 -15.54 8.45
N LEU A 37 1.13 -14.60 8.43
CA LEU A 37 1.50 -13.88 7.21
C LEU A 37 2.16 -14.78 6.15
N THR A 38 2.89 -15.82 6.58
CA THR A 38 3.48 -16.82 5.67
C THR A 38 2.39 -17.73 5.09
N LYS A 39 1.45 -18.19 5.91
CA LYS A 39 0.29 -19.01 5.53
C LYS A 39 -0.64 -18.28 4.55
N GLN A 40 -0.80 -16.98 4.71
CA GLN A 40 -1.52 -16.11 3.77
C GLN A 40 -0.71 -15.72 2.52
N ASN A 41 0.54 -16.20 2.38
CA ASN A 41 1.48 -15.83 1.30
C ASN A 41 1.77 -14.32 1.18
N LYS A 42 1.56 -13.54 2.27
CA LYS A 42 1.85 -12.10 2.32
C LYS A 42 3.35 -11.81 2.37
N ILE A 43 4.10 -12.70 3.01
CA ILE A 43 5.57 -12.63 3.13
C ILE A 43 6.20 -13.94 2.66
N THR A 44 7.41 -13.86 2.12
CA THR A 44 8.22 -15.03 1.73
C THR A 44 9.58 -15.07 2.42
N MET A 45 9.85 -14.12 3.32
CA MET A 45 11.05 -14.07 4.15
C MET A 45 10.98 -15.05 5.35
N GLY A 46 12.12 -15.65 5.69
CA GLY A 46 12.24 -16.48 6.89
C GLY A 46 12.19 -15.69 8.21
N TYR A 47 11.77 -16.35 9.28
CA TYR A 47 11.56 -15.78 10.61
C TYR A 47 12.74 -14.94 11.15
N ALA A 48 13.98 -15.39 10.96
CA ALA A 48 15.17 -14.65 11.37
C ALA A 48 15.31 -13.27 10.67
N ARG A 49 14.88 -13.15 9.41
CA ARG A 49 14.88 -11.87 8.69
C ARG A 49 13.70 -10.99 9.10
N PHE A 50 12.53 -11.59 9.33
CA PHE A 50 11.34 -10.91 9.83
C PHE A 50 11.61 -10.25 11.20
N THR A 51 12.10 -11.02 12.17
CA THR A 51 12.46 -10.52 13.51
C THR A 51 13.58 -9.46 13.48
N GLN A 52 14.56 -9.60 12.59
CA GLN A 52 15.59 -8.57 12.39
C GLN A 52 15.01 -7.24 11.89
N LEU A 53 14.05 -7.29 10.95
CA LEU A 53 13.37 -6.09 10.44
C LEU A 53 12.45 -5.45 11.49
N LEU A 54 11.75 -6.27 12.27
CA LEU A 54 10.91 -5.83 13.39
C LEU A 54 11.72 -5.08 14.46
N ARG A 55 12.88 -5.62 14.87
CA ARG A 55 13.74 -5.03 15.91
C ARG A 55 14.51 -3.79 15.44
N ASN A 56 15.11 -3.85 14.25
CA ASN A 56 16.04 -2.81 13.79
C ASN A 56 15.36 -1.71 12.95
N GLY A 57 14.10 -1.92 12.58
CA GLY A 57 13.36 -1.07 11.65
C GLY A 57 13.90 -1.15 10.21
N VAL A 58 13.19 -0.47 9.32
CA VAL A 58 13.41 -0.59 7.88
C VAL A 58 14.44 0.44 7.37
N LYS A 59 15.67 0.38 7.89
CA LYS A 59 16.74 1.33 7.54
C LYS A 59 17.17 1.19 6.07
N ARG A 60 17.51 2.31 5.42
CA ARG A 60 18.27 2.31 4.16
C ARG A 60 19.75 2.19 4.51
N SER A 61 20.50 1.36 3.79
CA SER A 61 21.97 1.47 3.77
C SER A 61 22.32 2.88 3.28
N LYS A 62 23.19 3.60 4.01
CA LYS A 62 23.72 4.87 3.52
C LYS A 62 24.38 4.61 2.17
N SER A 63 23.99 5.35 1.14
CA SER A 63 24.69 5.32 -0.15
C SER A 63 26.13 5.77 0.09
N THR A 64 27.10 5.00 -0.40
CA THR A 64 28.44 5.54 -0.67
C THR A 64 28.27 6.78 -1.57
N PRO A 65 28.99 7.88 -1.32
CA PRO A 65 28.89 9.07 -2.17
C PRO A 65 29.15 8.68 -3.63
N PRO A 66 28.46 9.30 -4.60
CA PRO A 66 28.69 9.01 -6.01
C PRO A 66 30.16 9.29 -6.34
N LYS A 67 30.85 8.28 -6.86
CA LYS A 67 32.15 8.52 -7.50
C LYS A 67 31.82 9.20 -8.83
N GLU A 68 32.08 10.50 -8.93
CA GLU A 68 31.83 11.26 -10.16
C GLU A 68 32.48 10.53 -11.33
N LYS A 69 31.63 10.15 -12.29
CA LYS A 69 32.05 9.98 -13.67
C LYS A 69 31.54 11.21 -14.38
N GLU A 70 32.44 11.96 -14.97
CA GLU A 70 32.10 13.08 -15.84
C GLU A 70 31.16 12.58 -16.93
N ILE A 71 29.93 13.11 -16.94
CA ILE A 71 29.01 12.94 -18.05
C ILE A 71 28.98 14.30 -18.73
N SER A 72 29.73 14.40 -19.84
CA SER A 72 29.78 15.57 -20.69
C SER A 72 28.37 15.98 -21.12
N THR A 73 28.07 17.25 -20.92
CA THR A 73 26.80 17.86 -21.29
C THR A 73 26.63 17.90 -22.80
N GLU A 74 25.51 17.40 -23.33
CA GLU A 74 24.92 17.99 -24.52
C GLU A 74 23.39 17.84 -24.56
N LYS A 75 22.71 18.89 -24.99
CA LYS A 75 21.24 19.00 -25.03
C LYS A 75 20.70 18.34 -26.29
N ILE A 76 19.59 17.61 -26.19
CA ILE A 76 18.55 17.64 -27.24
C ILE A 76 17.17 17.80 -26.58
N VAL A 77 16.34 18.64 -27.17
CA VAL A 77 15.05 19.12 -26.66
C VAL A 77 13.90 18.63 -27.56
N THR A 78 12.72 18.43 -26.96
CA THR A 78 11.39 18.23 -27.59
C THR A 78 11.15 17.02 -28.52
N LYS A 79 10.07 16.28 -28.22
CA LYS A 79 8.79 16.44 -28.93
C LYS A 79 7.61 16.13 -28.00
N GLN A 80 6.48 16.80 -28.24
CA GLN A 80 5.26 16.76 -27.42
C GLN A 80 4.12 16.02 -28.16
N HIS A 81 3.04 15.73 -27.40
CA HIS A 81 1.63 15.70 -27.86
C HIS A 81 1.15 14.45 -28.65
N PRO A 82 -0.17 14.09 -28.63
CA PRO A 82 -1.31 14.93 -28.22
C PRO A 82 -2.24 14.49 -27.09
N GLN A 83 -2.88 15.52 -26.50
CA GLN A 83 -4.14 15.50 -25.74
C GLN A 83 -5.26 16.05 -26.64
N GLU A 84 -6.49 16.05 -26.11
CA GLU A 84 -7.68 16.80 -26.59
C GLU A 84 -8.57 16.17 -27.69
N VAL A 85 -9.63 15.49 -27.21
CA VAL A 85 -11.00 15.44 -27.75
C VAL A 85 -11.92 15.23 -26.52
N GLN A 86 -12.96 16.02 -26.20
CA GLN A 86 -13.44 17.32 -26.68
C GLN A 86 -14.21 18.06 -25.54
N LYS A 87 -14.80 19.23 -25.79
CA LYS A 87 -15.85 19.87 -24.96
C LYS A 87 -17.12 20.08 -25.79
N GLN A 88 -18.31 19.86 -25.21
CA GLN A 88 -19.50 20.67 -25.53
C GLN A 88 -20.28 20.96 -24.24
N GLN A 89 -20.76 22.19 -24.11
CA GLN A 89 -21.57 22.67 -22.98
C GLN A 89 -22.98 23.00 -23.46
N ALA A 90 -23.99 22.70 -22.65
CA ALA A 90 -25.28 23.39 -22.70
C ALA A 90 -25.85 23.52 -21.28
N LYS A 91 -25.99 24.77 -20.81
CA LYS A 91 -26.91 25.10 -19.71
C LYS A 91 -28.33 24.98 -20.25
N VAL A 92 -29.32 24.56 -19.44
CA VAL A 92 -30.59 25.27 -19.18
C VAL A 92 -31.22 24.74 -17.88
N LEU A 93 -31.29 25.61 -16.87
CA LEU A 93 -32.42 25.92 -15.96
C LEU A 93 -33.41 24.83 -15.44
N GLY A 94 -33.61 24.80 -14.11
CA GLY A 94 -34.75 24.17 -13.42
C GLY A 94 -34.66 22.65 -13.29
N VAL A 95 -35.23 21.99 -12.27
CA VAL A 95 -36.22 22.40 -11.25
C VAL A 95 -35.77 21.83 -9.88
N ALA A 96 -36.22 22.44 -8.79
CA ALA A 96 -36.00 21.89 -7.44
C ALA A 96 -36.81 20.61 -7.23
N GLU A 97 -36.32 19.69 -6.40
CA GLU A 97 -37.19 19.04 -5.40
C GLU A 97 -36.39 18.42 -4.25
N THR A 98 -37.08 18.26 -3.13
CA THR A 98 -36.50 18.13 -1.78
C THR A 98 -36.70 16.75 -1.17
N ASN A 99 -35.92 16.44 -0.12
CA ASN A 99 -36.22 15.40 0.88
C ASN A 99 -36.12 13.94 0.37
N SER A 100 -36.03 12.90 1.22
CA SER A 100 -35.95 12.90 2.67
C SER A 100 -35.05 11.80 3.22
N PHE A 101 -34.36 12.14 4.31
CA PHE A 101 -34.04 11.25 5.41
C PHE A 101 -35.20 10.30 5.80
N LYS A 102 -34.92 9.01 6.02
CA LYS A 102 -35.47 8.25 7.16
C LYS A 102 -34.73 6.93 7.47
N LYS A 103 -34.40 6.75 8.76
CA LYS A 103 -34.21 5.44 9.40
C LYS A 103 -35.57 4.88 9.85
N SER A 104 -35.72 3.57 9.77
CA SER A 104 -36.59 2.73 10.63
C SER A 104 -36.12 1.27 10.42
N SER A 105 -35.67 0.49 11.42
CA SER A 105 -36.19 0.22 12.77
C SER A 105 -37.43 -0.69 12.78
N SER A 106 -37.21 -1.91 13.28
CA SER A 106 -38.14 -2.91 13.83
C SER A 106 -39.40 -3.31 13.06
N GLU A 107 -39.56 -4.62 12.85
CA GLU A 107 -40.79 -5.30 13.26
C GLU A 107 -40.45 -6.69 13.83
N LYS A 108 -40.97 -7.00 15.02
CA LYS A 108 -40.99 -8.37 15.57
C LYS A 108 -42.24 -9.07 15.02
N LYS A 109 -42.19 -10.38 14.78
CA LYS A 109 -43.34 -11.27 14.95
C LYS A 109 -42.92 -12.56 15.64
N ASP A 110 -43.20 -12.64 16.93
CA ASP A 110 -43.41 -13.90 17.62
C ASP A 110 -44.69 -14.53 17.06
N LEU A 111 -44.68 -15.83 16.73
CA LEU A 111 -45.91 -16.63 16.68
C LEU A 111 -45.61 -18.11 16.96
N ILE A 112 -45.89 -18.48 18.21
CA ILE A 112 -46.45 -19.73 18.75
C ILE A 112 -46.24 -20.99 17.88
#